data_AF-A0AAV4Y3J6-F1
#
_entry.id   AF-A0AAV4Y3J6-F1
#
_cell.length_a   1.000
_cell.length_b   1.000
_cell.length_c   1.000
_cell.angle_alpha   90.00
_cell.angle_beta   90.00
_cell.angle_gamma   90.00
#
_symmetry.space_group_name_H-M   'P 1'
#
loop_
_entity.id
_entity.type
_entity.pdbx_description
1 polymer ?
#
loop_
_entity_poly.entity_id
_entity_poly.type
_entity_poly.pdbx_seq_one_letter_code
_entity_poly.pdbx_strand_id
1 'polypeptide(L)'
;MQNGESLPNSHRHEVRPNGKIVIHYVEKNTDDGTYWCTAGNNRGVSARGRIDVHVVAGPVLDPFNFPENLREGRRTTLTCIVSAGDPQSPSDGKRMANPYNLLYWMSPWST
;
A
#
# COMPACT_ATOMS: atom_id res chain seq x y z
N MET A 1 -11.88 9.22 8.07
CA MET A 1 -12.44 10.23 7.15
C MET A 1 -11.36 10.65 6.15
N GLN A 2 -11.75 10.97 4.93
CA GLN A 2 -10.89 11.48 3.85
C GLN A 2 -11.61 12.71 3.27
N ASN A 3 -10.89 13.81 3.03
CA ASN A 3 -11.48 15.08 2.54
C ASN A 3 -12.65 15.63 3.38
N GLY A 4 -12.71 15.30 4.67
CA GLY A 4 -13.80 15.73 5.57
C GLY A 4 -15.00 14.79 5.62
N GLU A 5 -15.06 13.77 4.76
CA GLU A 5 -16.16 12.80 4.72
C GLU A 5 -15.77 11.47 5.39
N SER A 6 -16.75 10.84 6.04
CA SER A 6 -16.59 9.48 6.58
C SER A 6 -16.41 8.49 5.44
N LEU A 7 -15.45 7.57 5.56
CA LEU A 7 -15.28 6.52 4.57
C LEU A 7 -16.51 5.62 4.60
N PRO A 8 -17.20 5.41 3.46
CA PRO A 8 -18.42 4.63 3.43
C PRO A 8 -18.09 3.15 3.67
N ASN A 9 -18.81 2.50 4.58
CA ASN A 9 -18.67 1.07 4.78
C ASN A 9 -19.22 0.34 3.53
N SER A 10 -18.34 -0.28 2.76
CA SER A 10 -18.66 -0.88 1.46
C SER A 10 -17.81 -2.13 1.21
N HIS A 11 -17.97 -2.78 0.04
CA HIS A 11 -17.06 -3.86 -0.36
C HIS A 11 -15.59 -3.43 -0.47
N ARG A 12 -15.33 -2.12 -0.60
CA ARG A 12 -13.98 -1.57 -0.72
C ARG A 12 -13.43 -1.06 0.62
N HIS A 13 -14.25 -0.42 1.46
CA HIS A 13 -13.79 0.10 2.75
C HIS A 13 -14.48 -0.58 3.90
N GLU A 14 -13.70 -1.08 4.85
CA GLU A 14 -14.18 -1.71 6.07
C GLU A 14 -13.65 -0.94 7.28
N VAL A 15 -14.56 -0.45 8.13
CA VAL A 15 -14.22 0.15 9.42
C VAL A 15 -14.44 -0.90 10.50
N ARG A 16 -13.35 -1.41 11.07
CA ARG A 16 -13.37 -2.42 12.13
C ARG A 16 -13.75 -1.80 13.48
N PRO A 17 -14.34 -2.58 14.41
CA PRO A 17 -14.72 -2.09 15.74
C PRO A 17 -13.57 -1.54 16.60
N ASN A 18 -12.33 -1.96 16.31
CA ASN A 18 -11.12 -1.47 16.98
C ASN A 18 -10.62 -0.12 16.43
N GLY A 19 -11.36 0.53 15.54
CA GLY A 19 -10.96 1.79 14.90
C GLY A 19 -9.98 1.63 13.73
N LYS A 20 -9.68 0.40 13.31
CA LYS A 20 -8.87 0.13 12.12
C LYS A 20 -9.71 0.30 10.86
N ILE A 21 -9.14 0.98 9.86
CA ILE A 21 -9.70 1.07 8.51
C ILE A 21 -8.93 0.09 7.62
N VAL A 22 -9.66 -0.67 6.81
CA VAL A 22 -9.12 -1.51 5.74
C VAL A 22 -9.69 -1.00 4.42
N ILE A 23 -8.81 -0.74 3.45
CA ILE A 23 -9.17 -0.39 2.07
C ILE A 23 -8.72 -1.58 1.21
N HIS A 24 -9.68 -2.19 0.52
CA HIS A 24 -9.45 -3.27 -0.43
C HIS A 24 -9.26 -2.70 -1.84
N TYR A 25 -8.44 -3.34 -2.66
CA TYR A 25 -8.20 -2.93 -4.05
C TYR A 25 -7.71 -1.48 -4.14
N VAL A 26 -6.60 -1.20 -3.45
CA VAL A 26 -6.04 0.14 -3.32
C VAL A 26 -5.69 0.73 -4.68
N GLU A 27 -6.14 1.96 -4.93
CA GLU A 27 -5.95 2.69 -6.18
C GLU A 27 -5.18 4.00 -5.93
N LYS A 28 -4.09 4.21 -6.66
CA LYS A 28 -3.21 5.38 -6.48
C LYS A 28 -3.94 6.72 -6.66
N ASN A 29 -4.85 6.82 -7.61
CA ASN A 29 -5.52 8.08 -7.93
C ASN A 29 -6.61 8.47 -6.92
N THR A 30 -7.13 7.51 -6.15
CA THR A 30 -8.29 7.74 -5.25
C THR A 30 -7.92 7.59 -3.78
N ASP A 31 -6.99 6.70 -3.45
CA ASP A 31 -6.66 6.35 -2.07
C ASP A 31 -5.38 7.02 -1.56
N ASP A 32 -4.57 7.63 -2.43
CA ASP A 32 -3.44 8.47 -2.03
C ASP A 32 -3.93 9.77 -1.40
N GLY A 33 -3.27 10.17 -0.31
CA GLY A 33 -3.52 11.46 0.33
C GLY A 33 -3.70 11.38 1.84
N THR A 34 -4.35 12.41 2.38
CA THR A 34 -4.44 12.61 3.84
C THR A 34 -5.76 12.08 4.41
N TYR A 35 -5.63 11.16 5.34
CA TYR A 35 -6.71 10.62 6.14
C TYR A 35 -6.71 11.23 7.53
N TRP A 36 -7.89 11.25 8.14
CA TRP A 36 -8.04 11.63 9.53
C TRP A 36 -8.79 10.56 10.31
N CYS A 37 -8.34 10.35 11.53
CA CYS A 37 -9.01 9.55 12.54
C CYS A 37 -9.53 10.49 13.62
N THR A 38 -10.82 10.43 13.93
CA THR A 38 -11.42 11.19 15.03
C THR A 38 -11.92 10.21 16.07
N ALA A 39 -11.39 10.33 17.29
CA ALA A 39 -11.83 9.55 18.44
C ALA A 39 -12.63 10.46 19.39
N GLY A 40 -13.83 10.04 19.77
CA GLY A 40 -14.68 10.76 20.72
C GLY A 40 -14.90 9.94 21.98
N ASN A 41 -15.14 10.61 23.11
CA ASN A 41 -15.63 9.97 24.32
C ASN A 41 -17.09 10.37 24.60
N ASN A 42 -17.73 9.68 25.55
CA ASN A 42 -19.14 9.90 25.91
C ASN A 42 -19.40 11.26 26.60
N ARG A 43 -18.36 12.06 26.85
CA ARG A 43 -18.46 13.40 27.45
C ARG A 43 -18.38 14.52 26.42
N GLY A 44 -18.44 14.18 25.12
CA GLY A 44 -18.37 15.16 24.03
C GLY A 44 -16.97 15.67 23.71
N VAL A 45 -15.93 15.12 24.35
CA VAL A 45 -14.54 15.45 24.00
C VAL A 45 -14.13 14.60 22.80
N SER A 46 -13.54 15.24 21.79
CA SER A 46 -12.98 14.56 20.64
C SER A 46 -11.53 14.95 20.40
N ALA A 47 -10.75 13.98 19.92
CA ALA A 47 -9.38 14.16 19.46
C ALA A 47 -9.30 13.73 17.99
N ARG A 48 -8.45 14.39 17.22
CA ARG A 48 -8.28 14.13 15.79
C ARG A 48 -6.80 13.92 15.46
N GLY A 49 -6.49 12.83 14.77
CA GLY A 49 -5.16 12.49 14.27
C GLY A 49 -5.10 12.52 12.74
N ARG A 50 -3.98 13.00 12.19
CA ARG A 50 -3.68 13.04 10.75
C ARG A 50 -2.84 11.83 10.35
N ILE A 51 -3.14 11.24 9.20
CA ILE A 51 -2.40 10.13 8.60
C ILE A 51 -2.19 10.46 7.13
N ASP A 52 -0.95 10.62 6.71
CA ASP A 52 -0.62 10.78 5.29
C ASP A 52 -0.32 9.40 4.70
N VAL A 53 -1.11 8.99 3.70
CA VAL A 53 -1.00 7.72 3.01
C VAL A 53 -0.43 7.98 1.63
N HIS A 54 0.61 7.23 1.26
CA HIS A 54 1.17 7.26 -0.09
C HIS A 54 0.99 5.89 -0.74
N VAL A 55 0.30 5.87 -1.88
CA VAL A 55 0.02 4.64 -2.61
C VAL A 55 1.06 4.48 -3.71
N VAL A 56 1.74 3.33 -3.70
CA VAL A 56 2.80 3.00 -4.66
C VAL A 56 2.36 1.87 -5.57
N ALA A 57 2.66 2.00 -6.85
CA ALA A 57 2.49 0.96 -7.84
C ALA A 57 3.65 -0.05 -7.73
N GLY A 58 3.29 -1.35 -7.67
CA GLY A 58 4.27 -2.42 -7.74
C GLY A 58 4.97 -2.49 -9.11
N PRO A 59 6.13 -3.17 -9.19
CA PRO A 59 6.84 -3.33 -10.45
C PRO A 59 6.03 -4.17 -11.44
N VAL A 60 5.96 -3.70 -12.68
CA VAL A 60 5.38 -4.43 -13.82
C VAL A 60 6.53 -4.97 -14.64
N LEU A 61 6.51 -6.27 -14.91
CA LEU A 61 7.51 -6.94 -15.72
C LEU A 61 7.04 -7.06 -17.16
N ASP A 62 7.93 -6.75 -18.09
CA ASP A 62 7.69 -7.10 -19.48
C ASP A 62 7.70 -8.63 -19.65
N PRO A 63 6.89 -9.17 -20.59
CA PRO A 63 6.90 -10.60 -20.89
C PRO A 63 8.31 -11.09 -21.23
N PHE A 64 8.71 -12.20 -20.62
CA PHE A 64 9.97 -12.89 -20.92
C PHE A 64 9.73 -14.38 -21.10
N ASN A 65 10.57 -15.01 -21.92
CA ASN A 65 10.46 -16.43 -22.24
C ASN A 65 11.78 -17.15 -21.98
N PHE A 66 11.66 -18.42 -21.59
CA PHE A 66 12.82 -19.29 -21.52
C PHE A 66 13.34 -19.63 -22.92
N PRO A 67 14.66 -19.81 -23.09
CA PRO A 67 15.22 -20.33 -24.33
C PRO A 67 14.68 -21.74 -24.61
N GLU A 68 14.30 -22.02 -25.84
CA GLU A 68 13.63 -23.28 -26.23
C GLU A 68 14.49 -24.53 -25.98
N ASN A 69 15.82 -24.40 -26.02
CA ASN A 69 16.75 -25.54 -25.98
C ASN A 69 17.49 -25.64 -24.63
N LEU A 70 16.75 -25.58 -23.54
CA LEU A 70 17.28 -25.82 -22.20
C LEU A 70 17.76 -27.27 -22.04
N ARG A 71 18.98 -27.43 -21.50
CA ARG A 71 19.62 -28.73 -21.27
C ARG A 71 20.28 -28.75 -19.91
N GLU A 72 20.18 -29.90 -19.24
CA GLU A 72 20.88 -30.17 -18.00
C GLU A 72 22.40 -29.98 -18.16
N GLY A 73 23.04 -29.43 -17.12
CA GLY A 73 24.48 -29.13 -17.13
C GLY A 73 24.88 -27.88 -17.92
N ARG A 74 23.95 -27.15 -18.55
CA ARG A 74 24.23 -25.89 -19.24
C ARG A 74 23.71 -24.68 -18.48
N ARG A 75 24.48 -23.58 -18.52
CA ARG A 75 24.06 -22.29 -17.99
C ARG A 75 23.10 -21.61 -18.98
N THR A 76 22.01 -21.07 -18.46
CA THR A 76 21.13 -20.16 -19.18
C THR A 76 21.10 -18.80 -18.50
N THR A 77 20.67 -17.79 -19.21
CA THR A 77 20.43 -16.44 -18.69
C THR A 77 19.02 -16.01 -19.09
N LEU A 78 18.28 -15.48 -18.13
CA LEU A 78 17.03 -14.78 -18.36
C LEU A 78 17.22 -13.31 -18.05
N THR A 79 16.62 -12.46 -18.89
CA THR A 79 16.57 -11.01 -18.64
C THR A 79 15.14 -10.64 -18.27
N CYS A 80 15.01 -9.99 -17.13
CA CYS A 80 13.76 -9.42 -16.66
C CYS A 80 13.85 -7.90 -16.78
N ILE A 81 12.86 -7.26 -17.41
CA ILE A 81 12.79 -5.81 -17.57
C ILE A 81 11.58 -5.32 -16.79
N VAL A 82 11.80 -4.36 -15.89
CA VAL A 82 10.74 -3.65 -15.19
C VAL A 82 10.32 -2.47 -16.06
N SER A 83 9.12 -2.51 -16.61
CA SER A 83 8.62 -1.47 -17.53
C SER A 83 7.83 -0.37 -16.83
N ALA A 84 7.28 -0.65 -15.65
CA ALA A 84 6.56 0.34 -14.85
C ALA A 84 6.61 -0.02 -13.36
N GLY A 85 6.19 0.93 -12.51
CA GLY A 85 6.17 0.80 -11.06
C GLY A 85 6.83 2.03 -10.41
N ASP A 86 6.50 2.27 -9.15
CA ASP A 86 7.16 3.34 -8.40
C ASP A 86 8.51 2.85 -7.83
N PRO A 87 9.55 3.69 -7.83
CA PRO A 87 10.81 3.34 -7.20
C PRO A 87 10.60 3.13 -5.69
N GLN A 88 11.23 2.09 -5.12
CA GLN A 88 11.26 1.95 -3.66
C GLN A 88 12.02 3.14 -3.09
N SER A 89 11.31 4.06 -2.41
CA SER A 89 11.95 5.13 -1.65
C SER A 89 12.49 4.56 -0.33
N PRO A 90 13.80 4.68 -0.04
CA PRO A 90 14.37 4.23 1.21
C PRO A 90 14.56 5.44 2.15
N SER A 91 13.58 5.83 2.96
CA SER A 91 13.86 6.53 4.24
C SER A 91 12.65 7.04 5.02
N ASP A 92 11.56 7.46 4.39
CA ASP A 92 10.56 8.23 5.12
C ASP A 92 9.53 7.28 5.70
N GLY A 93 9.42 7.18 7.03
CA GLY A 93 8.50 6.33 7.80
C GLY A 93 7.01 6.53 7.51
N LYS A 94 6.62 6.41 6.25
CA LYS A 94 5.29 6.59 5.67
C LYS A 94 4.65 5.22 5.50
N ARG A 95 3.34 5.16 5.69
CA ARG A 95 2.56 3.94 5.54
C ARG A 95 2.37 3.67 4.05
N MET A 96 3.01 2.62 3.55
CA MET A 96 2.85 2.17 2.17
C MET A 96 1.80 1.07 2.10
N ALA A 97 0.86 1.21 1.18
CA ALA A 97 -0.16 0.22 0.88
C ALA A 97 0.16 -0.45 -0.46
N ASN A 98 0.23 -1.79 -0.47
CA ASN A 98 0.35 -2.54 -1.72
C ASN A 98 -1.03 -2.96 -2.25
N PRO A 99 -1.15 -3.42 -3.52
CA PRO A 99 -2.42 -3.87 -4.09
C PRO A 99 -3.01 -5.14 -3.43
N TYR A 100 -2.29 -5.78 -2.51
CA TYR A 100 -2.74 -6.95 -1.74
C TYR A 100 -3.20 -6.58 -0.31
N ASN A 101 -3.46 -5.31 -0.01
CA ASN A 101 -3.90 -4.82 1.30
C ASN A 101 -2.91 -5.02 2.46
N LEU A 102 -1.62 -5.23 2.15
CA LEU A 102 -0.56 -5.27 3.16
C LEU A 102 -0.06 -3.84 3.38
N LEU A 103 -0.45 -3.26 4.52
CA LEU A 103 0.22 -2.10 5.10
C LEU A 103 1.57 -2.58 5.65
N TYR A 104 2.65 -2.31 4.92
CA TYR A 104 3.99 -2.58 5.44
C TYR A 104 4.37 -1.46 6.43
N TRP A 105 4.67 -1.85 7.67
CA TRP A 105 5.47 -1.03 8.57
C TRP A 105 6.94 -1.31 8.22
N MET A 106 7.59 -0.39 7.52
CA MET A 106 9.05 -0.33 7.56
C MET A 106 9.42 0.55 8.74
N SER A 107 9.56 -0.07 9.91
CA SER A 107 10.22 0.55 11.06
C SER A 107 11.68 0.83 10.68
N PRO A 108 12.16 2.09 10.74
CA PRO A 108 13.59 2.34 10.66
C PRO A 108 14.18 1.94 12.02
N TRP A 109 14.68 0.70 12.09
CA TRP A 109 15.56 0.16 13.13
C TRP A 109 15.12 0.33 14.59
N SER A 110 14.84 -0.81 15.23
CA SER A 110 14.96 -0.96 16.67
C SER A 110 16.42 -0.72 17.08
N THR A 111 16.66 0.38 17.78
CA THR A 111 17.61 0.50 18.89
C THR A 111 16.96 1.33 19.96
#